data_AF-A0A6B2SLK4-F1
#
_entry.id   AF-A0A6B2SLK4-F1
#
_cell.length_a   1.000
_cell.length_b   1.000
_cell.length_c   1.000
_cell.angle_alpha   90.00
_cell.angle_beta   90.00
_cell.angle_gamma   90.00
#
_symmetry.space_group_name_H-M   'P 1'
#
loop_
_entity.id
_entity.type
_entity.pdbx_description
1 polymer ?
#
loop_
_entity_poly.entity_id
_entity_poly.type
_entity_poly.pdbx_seq_one_letter_code
_entity_poly.pdbx_strand_id
1 'polypeptide(L)' 'MTAAAATRIAIVTGASSGIGAATARGLAAAGYRVVLT' A
#
# COMPACT_ATOMS: atom_id res chain seq x y z
N MET A 1 -21.76 -12.03 13.40
CA MET A 1 -21.58 -10.68 12.83
C MET A 1 -20.30 -10.70 11.98
N THR A 2 -20.43 -10.77 10.65
CA THR A 2 -19.26 -10.70 9.76
C THR A 2 -18.88 -9.23 9.59
N ALA A 3 -17.68 -8.85 10.01
CA ALA A 3 -17.17 -7.52 9.78
C ALA A 3 -16.83 -7.40 8.28
N ALA A 4 -17.42 -6.41 7.60
CA ALA A 4 -16.96 -6.07 6.25
C ALA A 4 -15.45 -5.76 6.31
N ALA A 5 -14.65 -6.47 5.54
CA ALA A 5 -13.21 -6.27 5.52
C ALA A 5 -12.91 -4.85 5.04
N ALA A 6 -12.54 -3.95 5.97
CA ALA A 6 -12.16 -2.60 5.63
C ALA A 6 -10.96 -2.63 4.67
N THR A 7 -11.04 -1.92 3.55
CA THR A 7 -9.92 -1.80 2.62
C THR A 7 -8.76 -1.11 3.33
N ARG A 8 -7.65 -1.83 3.50
CA ARG A 8 -6.45 -1.29 4.15
C ARG A 8 -5.73 -0.36 3.18
N ILE A 9 -5.57 0.89 3.57
CA ILE A 9 -4.88 1.93 2.78
C ILE A 9 -3.47 2.13 3.33
N ALA A 10 -2.49 2.23 2.45
CA ALA A 10 -1.11 2.57 2.80
C ALA A 10 -0.64 3.80 2.01
N ILE A 11 -0.06 4.77 2.70
CA ILE A 11 0.57 5.95 2.07
C ILE A 11 2.07 5.71 2.10
N VAL A 12 2.72 5.79 0.94
CA VAL A 12 4.17 5.66 0.81
C VAL A 12 4.73 6.94 0.24
N THR A 13 5.59 7.60 1.01
CA THR A 13 6.33 8.80 0.59
C THR A 13 7.68 8.40 -0.02
N GLY A 14 8.19 9.19 -0.96
CA GLY A 14 9.44 8.87 -1.66
C GLY A 14 9.33 7.61 -2.51
N ALA A 15 8.14 7.33 -3.07
CA ALA A 15 7.86 6.09 -3.79
C ALA A 15 8.22 6.12 -5.28
N SER A 16 8.91 7.16 -5.73
CA SER A 16 9.34 7.32 -7.12
C SER A 16 10.45 6.35 -7.53
N SER A 17 11.32 5.93 -6.60
CA SER A 17 12.37 4.95 -6.86
C SER A 17 12.81 4.21 -5.59
N GLY A 18 13.82 3.35 -5.73
CA GLY A 18 14.52 2.72 -4.60
C GLY A 18 13.60 1.96 -3.64
N ILE A 19 13.86 2.15 -2.35
CA ILE A 19 13.18 1.45 -1.26
C ILE A 19 11.69 1.80 -1.22
N GLY A 20 11.33 3.07 -1.38
CA GLY A 20 9.93 3.50 -1.37
C GLY A 20 9.11 2.81 -2.46
N ALA A 21 9.65 2.74 -3.67
CA ALA A 21 8.99 2.05 -4.78
C ALA A 21 8.88 0.53 -4.55
N ALA A 22 9.89 -0.10 -3.95
CA ALA A 22 9.86 -1.53 -3.62
C ALA A 22 8.80 -1.83 -2.55
N THR A 23 8.73 -1.01 -1.50
CA THR A 23 7.74 -1.11 -0.43
C THR A 23 6.32 -0.93 -0.97
N ALA A 24 6.09 0.07 -1.83
CA ALA A 24 4.79 0.30 -2.46
C ALA A 24 4.31 -0.92 -3.26
N ARG A 25 5.21 -1.55 -4.04
CA ARG A 25 4.90 -2.78 -4.80
C ARG A 25 4.56 -3.95 -3.88
N GLY A 26 5.30 -4.14 -2.79
CA GLY A 26 5.02 -5.20 -1.81
C GLY A 26 3.66 -5.03 -1.12
N LEU A 27 3.32 -3.80 -0.75
CA LEU A 27 2.02 -3.48 -0.12
C LEU A 27 0.86 -3.70 -1.09
N ALA A 28 1.01 -3.29 -2.35
CA ALA A 28 0.00 -3.56 -3.37
C ALA A 28 -0.22 -5.06 -3.58
N ALA A 29 0.86 -5.85 -3.64
CA ALA A 29 0.79 -7.32 -3.74
C ALA A 29 0.12 -7.97 -2.51
N ALA A 30 0.25 -7.36 -1.34
CA ALA A 30 -0.41 -7.80 -0.11
C ALA A 30 -1.90 -7.37 -0.01
N GLY A 31 -2.45 -6.73 -1.04
CA GLY A 31 -3.86 -6.33 -1.12
C GLY A 31 -4.19 -4.98 -0.48
N TYR A 32 -3.18 -4.14 -0.24
CA TYR A 32 -3.41 -2.76 0.21
C TYR A 32 -3.76 -1.87 -0.98
N ARG A 33 -4.64 -0.89 -0.74
CA ARG A 33 -4.78 0.26 -1.63
C ARG A 33 -3.64 1.24 -1.32
N VAL A 34 -2.72 1.40 -2.25
CA VAL A 34 -1.51 2.22 -2.04
C VAL A 34 -1.69 3.61 -2.65
N VAL A 35 -1.28 4.64 -1.93
CA VAL A 35 -1.19 6.04 -2.39
C VAL A 35 0.28 6.46 -2.37
N LEU A 36 0.78 6.99 -3.49
CA LEU A 36 2.17 7.36 -3.68
C LEU A 36 2.34 8.88 -3.65
N THR A 37 3.42 9.37 -3.04
CA THR A 37 3.87 10.78 -3.06
C THR A 37 5.39 10.86 -3.04
#